data_AF-A0A531JF54-F1
#
_entry.id   AF-A0A531JF54-F1
#
_cell.length_a   1.000
_cell.length_b   1.000
_cell.length_c   1.000
_cell.angle_alpha   90.00
_cell.angle_beta   90.00
_cell.angle_gamma   90.00
#
_symmetry.space_group_name_H-M   'P 1'
#
loop_
_entity.id
_entity.type
_entity.pdbx_description
1 polymer ?
#
loop_
_entity_poly.entity_id
_entity_poly.type
_entity_poly.pdbx_seq_one_letter_code
_entity_poly.pdbx_strand_id
1 'polypeptide(L)'
;TLKRIAGAKARKVDAGRVSYVDDHGALASRHFINIASLGLSGATDRAVNADKRKGNVSAKALFYWRTVWEFIRYRFQDVVITVDDGVPVEARVALVAVANGKFFG
;
A
#
# COMPACT_ATOMS: atom_id res chain seq x y z
N THR A 1 6.50 -18.07 -20.02
CA THR A 1 6.73 -17.73 -18.60
C THR A 1 8.16 -17.95 -18.10
N LEU A 2 9.05 -18.74 -18.73
CA LEU A 2 10.51 -18.53 -18.56
C LEU A 2 11.16 -17.92 -19.81
N LYS A 3 10.76 -18.39 -20.99
CA LYS A 3 11.15 -17.81 -22.29
C LYS A 3 10.89 -16.31 -22.41
N ARG A 4 9.78 -15.82 -21.82
CA ARG A 4 9.45 -14.38 -21.80
C ARG A 4 10.40 -13.55 -20.94
N ILE A 5 10.90 -14.12 -19.84
CA ILE A 5 11.87 -13.45 -18.97
C ILE A 5 13.25 -13.50 -19.63
N ALA A 6 13.65 -14.68 -20.13
CA ALA A 6 14.93 -14.87 -20.80
C ALA A 6 15.10 -14.01 -22.07
N GLY A 7 14.02 -13.80 -22.83
CA GLY A 7 14.02 -12.94 -24.02
C GLY A 7 13.65 -11.49 -23.75
N ALA A 8 13.34 -11.10 -22.52
CA ALA A 8 12.98 -9.72 -22.21
C ALA A 8 14.22 -8.83 -22.26
N LYS A 9 14.08 -7.68 -22.91
CA LYS A 9 15.09 -6.62 -22.80
C LYS A 9 14.97 -5.95 -21.43
N ALA A 10 16.10 -5.77 -20.75
CA ALA A 10 16.15 -4.95 -19.55
C ALA A 10 15.71 -3.52 -19.88
N ARG A 11 14.99 -2.90 -18.95
CA ARG A 11 14.56 -1.51 -19.04
C ARG A 11 14.77 -0.82 -17.71
N LYS A 12 15.05 0.47 -17.75
CA LYS A 12 15.02 1.31 -16.56
C LYS A 12 13.56 1.48 -16.13
N VAL A 13 13.34 1.46 -14.82
CA VAL A 13 12.04 1.71 -14.20
C VAL A 13 12.27 2.68 -13.07
N ASP A 14 11.31 3.57 -12.85
CA ASP A 14 11.34 4.43 -11.69
C ASP A 14 11.02 3.61 -10.44
N ALA A 15 11.57 4.05 -9.31
CA ALA A 15 11.24 3.52 -7.99
C ALA A 15 10.87 4.70 -7.10
N GLY A 16 9.73 4.60 -6.43
CA GLY A 16 9.35 5.58 -5.43
C GLY A 16 10.10 5.32 -4.13
N ARG A 17 10.33 6.38 -3.36
CA ARG A 17 10.85 6.30 -1.99
C ARG A 17 9.87 7.02 -1.07
N VAL A 18 9.47 6.34 0.00
CA VAL A 18 8.62 6.92 1.05
C VAL A 18 9.45 7.07 2.32
N SER A 19 9.16 8.13 3.07
CA SER A 19 9.64 8.34 4.44
C SER A 19 8.42 8.42 5.36
N TYR A 20 8.50 7.79 6.51
CA TYR A 20 7.39 7.69 7.46
C TYR A 20 7.90 7.54 8.88
N VAL A 21 7.04 7.79 9.86
CA VAL A 21 7.31 7.45 11.26
C VAL A 21 6.82 6.02 11.48
N ASP A 22 7.71 5.15 11.95
CA ASP A 22 7.37 3.75 12.21
C ASP A 22 6.59 3.57 13.53
N ASP A 23 6.20 2.34 13.81
CA ASP A 23 5.41 1.99 15.00
C ASP A 23 6.17 2.22 16.33
N HIS A 24 7.48 2.49 16.28
CA HIS A 24 8.32 2.84 17.43
C HIS A 24 8.58 4.35 17.53
N GLY A 25 7.99 5.16 16.66
CA GLY A 25 8.19 6.61 16.63
C GLY A 25 9.47 7.04 15.91
N ALA A 26 10.20 6.14 15.26
CA ALA A 26 11.44 6.46 14.57
C ALA A 26 11.18 6.84 13.10
N LEU A 27 12.01 7.74 12.56
CA LEU A 27 11.99 8.04 11.13
C LEU A 27 12.55 6.86 10.35
N ALA A 28 11.73 6.35 9.42
CA ALA A 28 12.07 5.25 8.54
C ALA A 28 11.86 5.64 7.08
N SER A 29 12.47 4.86 6.17
CA SER A 29 12.29 5.01 4.74
C SER A 29 12.32 3.66 4.01
N ARG A 30 11.54 3.55 2.93
CA ARG A 30 11.43 2.35 2.09
C ARG A 30 11.28 2.74 0.62
N HIS A 31 11.78 1.88 -0.27
CA HIS A 31 11.54 1.98 -1.71
C HIS A 31 10.34 1.11 -2.11
N PHE A 32 9.59 1.56 -3.10
CA PHE A 32 8.50 0.81 -3.71
C PHE A 32 8.54 0.92 -5.23
N ILE A 33 8.19 -0.17 -5.92
CA ILE A 33 8.17 -0.21 -7.39
C ILE A 33 6.83 0.24 -7.96
N ASN A 34 5.72 -0.06 -7.29
CA ASN A 34 4.38 0.17 -7.83
C ASN A 34 3.55 1.15 -6.99
N ILE A 35 3.30 0.83 -5.72
CA ILE A 35 2.41 1.64 -4.87
C ILE A 35 2.96 1.78 -3.45
N ALA A 36 2.84 2.99 -2.91
CA ALA A 36 2.79 3.27 -1.47
C ALA A 36 1.41 3.85 -1.16
N SER A 37 0.79 3.44 -0.06
CA SER A 37 -0.56 3.90 0.28
C SER A 37 -0.75 4.04 1.77
N LEU A 38 -1.65 4.93 2.16
CA LEU A 38 -2.13 5.07 3.52
C LEU A 38 -3.65 4.95 3.56
N GLY A 39 -4.14 4.59 4.73
CA GLY A 39 -5.55 4.47 5.02
C GLY A 39 -6.00 3.03 5.17
N LEU A 40 -7.11 2.66 4.55
CA LEU A 40 -7.71 1.33 4.63
C LEU A 40 -6.73 0.22 4.23
N SER A 41 -5.87 0.47 3.24
CA SER A 41 -4.85 -0.48 2.79
C SER A 41 -3.88 -0.83 3.91
N GLY A 42 -3.36 0.16 4.64
CA GLY A 42 -2.45 -0.06 5.76
C GLY A 42 -3.10 -0.78 6.94
N ALA A 43 -4.38 -0.48 7.25
CA ALA A 43 -5.14 -1.21 8.26
C ALA A 43 -5.33 -2.69 7.86
N THR A 44 -5.70 -2.92 6.60
CA THR A 44 -5.86 -4.26 6.02
C THR A 44 -4.55 -5.05 6.04
N ASP A 45 -3.44 -4.46 5.61
CA ASP A 45 -2.12 -5.10 5.60
C ASP A 45 -1.67 -5.48 7.02
N ARG A 46 -1.88 -4.60 8.01
CA ARG A 46 -1.60 -4.93 9.42
C ARG A 46 -2.48 -6.08 9.91
N ALA A 47 -3.77 -6.04 9.63
CA ALA A 47 -4.71 -7.08 10.05
C ALA A 47 -4.37 -8.44 9.41
N VAL A 48 -3.96 -8.46 8.13
CA VAL A 48 -3.52 -9.69 7.43
C VAL A 48 -2.20 -10.19 8.01
N ASN A 49 -1.23 -9.31 8.26
CA ASN A 49 0.07 -9.69 8.79
C ASN A 49 0.03 -10.20 10.24
N ALA A 50 -0.92 -9.72 11.04
CA ALA A 50 -1.13 -10.17 12.42
C ALA A 50 -2.00 -11.44 12.54
N ASP A 51 -2.60 -11.95 11.46
CA ASP A 51 -3.52 -13.10 11.53
C ASP A 51 -2.75 -14.43 11.68
N LYS A 52 -2.99 -15.12 12.80
CA LYS A 52 -2.37 -16.41 13.15
C LYS A 52 -2.75 -17.57 12.23
N ARG A 53 -3.73 -17.40 11.34
CA ARG A 53 -4.15 -18.40 10.33
C ARG A 53 -3.33 -18.34 9.03
N LYS A 54 -2.38 -17.40 8.94
CA LYS A 54 -1.45 -17.27 7.82
C LYS A 54 -0.72 -18.60 7.57
N GLY A 55 -1.00 -19.24 6.44
CA GLY A 55 -0.43 -20.54 6.06
C GLY A 55 -1.43 -21.71 6.04
N ASN A 56 -2.56 -21.60 6.75
CA ASN A 56 -3.57 -22.67 6.85
C ASN A 56 -4.82 -22.44 5.99
N VAL A 57 -4.94 -21.26 5.36
CA VAL A 57 -6.05 -20.86 4.49
C VAL A 57 -5.49 -20.18 3.24
N SER A 58 -6.19 -20.29 2.11
CA SER A 58 -5.82 -19.59 0.87
C SER A 58 -5.60 -18.10 1.12
N ALA A 59 -4.41 -17.60 0.78
CA ALA A 59 -4.02 -16.20 0.96
C ALA A 59 -5.02 -15.22 0.34
N LYS A 60 -5.65 -15.60 -0.80
CA LYS A 60 -6.67 -14.77 -1.47
C LYS A 60 -7.97 -14.68 -0.67
N ALA A 61 -8.43 -15.78 -0.08
CA ALA A 61 -9.66 -15.79 0.71
C ALA A 61 -9.48 -15.04 2.03
N LEU A 62 -8.33 -15.19 2.67
CA LEU A 62 -7.97 -14.46 3.88
C LEU A 62 -7.87 -12.95 3.62
N PHE A 63 -7.20 -12.57 2.51
CA PHE A 63 -7.13 -11.18 2.08
C PHE A 63 -8.53 -10.60 1.84
N TYR A 64 -9.37 -11.27 1.04
CA TYR A 64 -10.71 -10.79 0.73
C TYR A 64 -11.60 -10.62 1.98
N TRP A 65 -11.61 -11.60 2.89
CA TRP A 65 -12.37 -11.51 4.14
C TRP A 65 -11.90 -10.36 5.02
N ARG A 66 -10.57 -10.17 5.14
CA ARG A 66 -10.00 -9.07 5.93
C ARG A 66 -10.27 -7.72 5.29
N THR A 67 -10.13 -7.58 3.98
CA THR A 67 -10.48 -6.36 3.26
C THR A 67 -11.92 -5.97 3.53
N VAL A 68 -12.88 -6.88 3.42
CA VAL A 68 -14.31 -6.60 3.68
C VAL A 68 -14.55 -6.22 5.15
N TRP A 69 -13.95 -6.94 6.10
CA TRP A 69 -14.12 -6.67 7.53
C TRP A 69 -13.51 -5.34 7.97
N GLU A 70 -12.31 -5.03 7.46
CA GLU A 70 -11.67 -3.73 7.69
C GLU A 70 -12.46 -2.62 7.02
N PHE A 71 -12.97 -2.82 5.80
CA PHE A 71 -13.85 -1.85 5.14
C PHE A 71 -15.06 -1.46 6.00
N ILE A 72 -15.64 -2.43 6.72
CA ILE A 72 -16.79 -2.22 7.62
C ILE A 72 -16.40 -1.47 8.91
N ARG A 73 -15.17 -1.65 9.42
CA ARG A 73 -14.68 -0.99 10.64
C ARG A 73 -13.92 0.30 10.39
N TYR A 74 -13.54 0.56 9.14
CA TYR A 74 -12.57 1.59 8.82
C TYR A 74 -13.14 2.98 9.05
N ARG A 75 -12.49 3.72 9.94
CA ARG A 75 -12.78 5.12 10.18
C ARG A 75 -11.95 5.95 9.20
N PHE A 76 -12.63 6.62 8.28
CA PHE A 76 -12.00 7.57 7.36
C PHE A 76 -11.10 8.54 8.13
N GLN A 77 -9.89 8.74 7.59
CA GLN A 77 -8.88 9.58 8.21
C GLN A 77 -8.97 10.98 7.61
N ASP A 78 -8.87 11.99 8.45
CA ASP A 78 -8.67 13.36 8.01
C ASP A 78 -7.18 13.54 7.72
N VAL A 79 -6.86 13.94 6.48
CA VAL A 79 -5.49 14.08 5.99
C VAL A 79 -5.29 15.45 5.36
N VAL A 80 -4.06 15.92 5.42
CA VAL A 80 -3.57 17.07 4.65
C VAL A 80 -2.57 16.55 3.63
N ILE A 81 -2.85 16.79 2.36
CA ILE A 81 -2.01 16.33 1.25
C ILE A 81 -1.43 17.55 0.55
N THR A 82 -0.11 17.62 0.49
CA THR A 82 0.61 18.61 -0.32
C THR A 82 1.37 17.86 -1.40
N VAL A 83 1.23 18.31 -2.64
CA VAL A 83 1.98 17.77 -3.78
C VAL A 83 2.84 18.90 -4.31
N ASP A 84 4.15 18.63 -4.40
CA ASP A 84 5.17 19.65 -4.68
C ASP A 84 5.00 20.86 -3.74
N ASP A 85 5.03 22.07 -4.29
CA ASP A 85 4.79 23.33 -3.56
C ASP A 85 3.34 23.85 -3.76
N GLY A 86 2.41 22.95 -4.07
CA GLY A 86 1.01 23.28 -4.32
C GLY A 86 0.21 23.64 -3.06
N VAL A 87 -1.02 24.12 -3.26
CA VAL A 87 -1.95 24.39 -2.16
C VAL A 87 -2.33 23.07 -1.48
N PRO A 88 -2.22 22.97 -0.13
CA PRO A 88 -2.63 21.77 0.58
C PRO A 88 -4.11 21.43 0.36
N VAL A 89 -4.38 20.14 0.17
CA VAL A 89 -5.73 19.60 0.10
C VAL A 89 -6.04 18.93 1.43
N GLU A 90 -7.05 19.46 2.13
CA GLU A 90 -7.62 18.83 3.32
C GLU A 90 -8.77 17.93 2.90
N ALA A 91 -8.72 16.66 3.28
CA ALA A 91 -9.74 15.70 2.88
C ALA A 91 -9.94 14.60 3.93
N ARG A 92 -11.18 14.12 4.01
CA ARG A 92 -11.52 12.91 4.74
C ARG A 92 -11.51 11.72 3.78
N VAL A 93 -10.53 10.84 3.91
CA VAL A 93 -10.22 9.82 2.89
C VAL A 93 -10.28 8.39 3.43
N ALA A 94 -10.65 7.47 2.54
CA ALA A 94 -10.53 6.03 2.75
C ALA A 94 -9.13 5.52 2.45
N LEU A 95 -8.50 6.10 1.43
CA LEU A 95 -7.26 5.65 0.83
C LEU A 95 -6.58 6.83 0.17
N VAL A 96 -5.27 6.94 0.36
CA VAL A 96 -4.39 7.73 -0.50
C VAL A 96 -3.38 6.77 -1.11
N ALA A 97 -3.19 6.88 -2.42
CA ALA A 97 -2.27 6.04 -3.17
C ALA A 97 -1.27 6.92 -3.93
N VAL A 98 0.02 6.64 -3.72
CA VAL A 98 1.12 7.15 -4.52
C VAL A 98 1.57 6.01 -5.42
N ALA A 99 1.34 6.16 -6.74
CA ALA A 99 1.52 5.08 -7.70
C ALA A 99 2.50 5.46 -8.83
N ASN A 100 3.32 4.49 -9.23
CA ASN A 100 4.24 4.60 -10.35
C ASN A 100 3.81 3.72 -11.55
N GLY A 101 3.12 2.61 -11.27
CA GLY A 101 2.60 1.70 -12.31
C GLY A 101 1.15 1.98 -12.67
N LYS A 102 0.72 1.38 -13.80
CA LYS A 102 -0.63 1.55 -14.37
C LYS A 102 -1.71 0.68 -13.71
N PHE A 103 -1.32 -0.25 -12.84
CA PHE A 103 -2.22 -1.24 -12.25
C PHE A 103 -1.86 -1.47 -10.79
N PHE A 104 -2.85 -1.48 -9.90
CA PHE A 104 -2.74 -1.92 -8.51
C PHE A 104 -4.06 -2.60 -8.08
N GLY A 105 -3.99 -3.60 -7.20
CA GLY A 105 -5.12 -4.44 -6.79
C GLY A 105 -4.77 -5.92 -6.81
#